data_AF-A0A9X6AEZ3-F1
#
_entry.id   AF-A0A9X6AEZ3-F1
#
_cell.length_a   1.000
_cell.length_b   1.000
_cell.length_c   1.000
_cell.angle_alpha   90.00
_cell.angle_beta   90.00
_cell.angle_gamma   90.00
#
_symmetry.space_group_name_H-M   'P 1'
#
loop_
_entity.id
_entity.type
_entity.pdbx_description
1 polymer ?
#
loop_
_entity_poly.entity_id
_entity_poly.type
_entity_poly.pdbx_seq_one_letter_code
_entity_poly.pdbx_strand_id
1 'polypeptide(L)'
;MLLIQLAGPHRGEPWTADAARGMLRRAGHRAQLPGRITPKAFRHQFTNDVMDASGGKPLVAKAAGNWASMQMVDEVYGHPDLHSPEFTTALKSVWGE
;
A
#
# COMPACT_ATOMS: atom_id res chain seq x y z
N MET A 1 -6.98 -2.79 11.57
CA MET A 1 -8.06 -3.28 10.69
C MET A 1 -8.08 -4.81 10.72
N LEU A 2 -9.26 -5.41 10.89
CA LEU A 2 -9.49 -6.85 10.92
C LEU A 2 -10.13 -7.28 9.61
N LEU A 3 -9.59 -8.30 8.93
CA LEU A 3 -10.26 -8.91 7.78
C LEU A 3 -11.29 -9.91 8.31
N ILE A 4 -12.55 -9.79 7.89
CA ILE A 4 -13.66 -10.59 8.39
C ILE A 4 -14.17 -11.51 7.28
N GLN A 5 -14.56 -12.73 7.64
CA GLN A 5 -15.15 -13.67 6.70
C GLN A 5 -16.58 -13.23 6.34
N LEU A 6 -16.83 -12.97 5.06
CA LEU A 6 -18.15 -12.53 4.58
C LEU A 6 -19.07 -13.69 4.17
N ALA A 7 -18.54 -14.92 4.04
CA ALA A 7 -19.27 -16.10 3.61
C ALA A 7 -18.64 -17.40 4.17
N GLY A 8 -19.41 -18.49 4.16
CA GLY A 8 -19.01 -19.80 4.67
C GLY A 8 -19.41 -20.04 6.14
N PRO A 9 -19.09 -21.24 6.68
CA PRO A 9 -19.47 -21.64 8.04
C PRO A 9 -18.96 -20.71 9.15
N HIS A 10 -17.85 -20.02 8.91
CA HIS A 10 -17.17 -19.12 9.85
C HIS A 10 -17.46 -17.64 9.55
N ARG A 11 -18.60 -17.33 8.91
CA ARG A 11 -18.97 -15.94 8.59
C ARG A 11 -19.02 -15.07 9.85
N GLY A 12 -18.45 -13.88 9.77
CA GLY A 12 -18.33 -12.95 10.89
C GLY A 12 -17.06 -13.15 11.73
N GLU A 13 -16.36 -14.27 11.57
CA GLU A 13 -15.09 -14.52 12.26
C GLU A 13 -13.91 -13.77 11.60
N PRO A 14 -12.88 -13.42 12.38
CA PRO A 14 -11.64 -12.87 11.84
C PRO A 14 -10.92 -13.87 10.94
N TRP A 15 -10.22 -13.34 9.95
CA TRP A 15 -9.26 -14.12 9.17
C TRP A 15 -8.00 -14.36 9.98
N THR A 16 -7.46 -15.57 9.88
CA THR A 16 -6.09 -15.84 10.27
C THR A 16 -5.12 -15.13 9.31
N ALA A 17 -3.89 -14.89 9.77
CA ALA A 17 -2.84 -14.34 8.92
C ALA A 17 -2.56 -15.24 7.69
N ASP A 18 -2.68 -16.57 7.84
CA ASP A 18 -2.52 -17.51 6.74
C ASP A 18 -3.65 -17.46 5.73
N ALA A 19 -4.89 -17.27 6.18
CA ALA A 19 -6.01 -17.04 5.26
C ALA A 19 -5.76 -15.79 4.40
N ALA A 20 -5.28 -14.69 5.01
CA ALA A 20 -4.95 -13.45 4.31
C ALA A 20 -3.81 -13.64 3.30
N ARG A 21 -2.73 -14.33 3.70
CA ARG A 21 -1.62 -14.70 2.79
C ARG A 21 -2.10 -15.58 1.63
N GLY A 22 -2.96 -16.55 1.91
CA GLY A 22 -3.53 -17.45 0.91
C GLY A 22 -4.40 -16.71 -0.10
N MET A 23 -5.18 -15.73 0.35
CA MET A 23 -5.97 -14.87 -0.54
C MET A 23 -5.07 -14.02 -1.44
N LEU A 24 -4.06 -13.35 -0.90
CA LEU A 24 -3.12 -12.54 -1.69
C LEU A 24 -2.43 -13.39 -2.77
N ARG A 25 -2.02 -14.61 -2.43
CA ARG A 25 -1.45 -15.56 -3.40
C ARG A 25 -2.43 -15.90 -4.52
N ARG A 26 -3.69 -16.21 -4.18
CA ARG A 26 -4.72 -16.53 -5.19
C ARG A 26 -5.07 -15.32 -6.05
N ALA A 27 -5.13 -14.13 -5.46
CA ALA A 27 -5.37 -12.89 -6.18
C ALA A 27 -4.23 -12.59 -7.16
N GLY A 28 -2.97 -12.66 -6.72
CA GLY A 28 -1.81 -12.47 -7.57
C GLY A 28 -1.77 -13.46 -8.75
N HIS A 29 -2.06 -14.74 -8.49
CA HIS A 29 -2.16 -15.75 -9.56
C HIS A 29 -3.27 -15.41 -10.58
N ARG A 30 -4.47 -15.03 -10.12
CA ARG A 30 -5.57 -14.63 -11.02
C ARG A 30 -5.24 -13.39 -11.84
N ALA A 31 -4.47 -12.47 -11.26
CA ALA A 31 -3.98 -11.26 -11.93
C ALA A 31 -2.72 -11.50 -12.79
N GLN A 32 -2.23 -12.76 -12.88
CA GLN A 32 -1.02 -13.13 -13.63
C GLN A 32 0.22 -12.32 -13.21
N LEU A 33 0.29 -11.90 -11.95
CA LEU A 33 1.43 -11.14 -11.45
C LEU A 33 2.66 -12.05 -11.30
N PRO A 34 3.87 -11.56 -11.64
CA PRO A 34 5.07 -12.34 -11.48
C PRO A 34 5.39 -12.58 -10.00
N GLY A 35 5.70 -13.82 -9.68
CA GLY A 35 6.18 -14.22 -8.36
C GLY A 35 5.11 -14.21 -7.25
N ARG A 36 5.59 -14.36 -6.01
CA ARG A 36 4.73 -14.45 -4.83
C ARG A 36 4.44 -13.07 -4.25
N ILE A 37 3.17 -12.67 -4.25
CA ILE A 37 2.73 -11.46 -3.56
C ILE A 37 2.79 -11.68 -2.04
N THR A 38 3.66 -10.94 -1.38
CA THR A 38 3.77 -10.95 0.09
C THR A 38 2.90 -9.82 0.69
N PRO A 39 2.42 -9.96 1.95
CA PRO A 39 1.70 -8.89 2.61
C PRO A 39 2.50 -7.58 2.69
N LYS A 40 3.83 -7.66 2.88
CA LYS A 40 4.70 -6.48 2.90
C LYS A 40 4.69 -5.79 1.53
N ALA A 41 4.99 -6.51 0.45
CA ALA A 41 5.03 -5.94 -0.89
C ALA A 41 3.69 -5.31 -1.30
N PHE A 42 2.58 -6.00 -1.03
CA PHE A 42 1.24 -5.47 -1.27
C PHE A 42 0.99 -4.15 -0.51
N ARG A 43 1.39 -4.08 0.76
CA ARG A 43 1.23 -2.88 1.60
C ARG A 43 2.04 -1.69 1.10
N HIS A 44 3.24 -1.91 0.56
CA HIS A 44 4.02 -0.87 -0.12
C HIS A 44 3.31 -0.38 -1.37
N GLN A 45 2.99 -1.29 -2.29
CA GLN A 45 2.38 -0.91 -3.57
C GLN A 45 1.05 -0.17 -3.36
N PHE A 46 0.18 -0.69 -2.48
CA PHE A 46 -1.09 -0.04 -2.14
C PHE A 46 -0.88 1.40 -1.64
N THR A 47 0.14 1.64 -0.81
CA THR A 47 0.35 2.98 -0.25
C THR A 47 0.90 3.93 -1.29
N ASN A 48 1.82 3.48 -2.14
CA ASN A 48 2.30 4.27 -3.28
C ASN A 48 1.15 4.62 -4.22
N ASP A 49 0.34 3.64 -4.64
CA ASP A 49 -0.79 3.87 -5.55
C ASP A 49 -1.80 4.89 -4.97
N VAL A 50 -2.07 4.86 -3.66
CA VAL A 50 -2.94 5.84 -2.99
C VAL A 50 -2.26 7.21 -2.87
N MET A 51 -0.96 7.26 -2.62
CA MET A 51 -0.20 8.51 -2.62
C MET A 51 -0.27 9.16 -4.00
N ASP A 52 0.00 8.40 -5.06
CA ASP A 52 -0.05 8.89 -6.44
C ASP A 52 -1.46 9.39 -6.80
N ALA A 53 -2.49 8.57 -6.55
CA ALA A 53 -3.88 8.92 -6.83
C ALA A 53 -4.39 10.11 -5.99
N SER A 54 -3.78 10.38 -4.84
CA SER A 54 -4.15 11.50 -3.96
C SER A 54 -3.33 12.77 -4.20
N GLY A 55 -2.38 12.75 -5.14
CA GLY A 55 -1.46 13.86 -5.38
C GLY A 55 -0.48 14.06 -4.23
N GLY A 56 0.05 12.97 -3.68
CA GLY A 56 1.05 12.97 -2.62
C GLY A 56 0.52 13.40 -1.25
N LYS A 57 -0.74 13.10 -0.91
CA LYS A 57 -1.35 13.50 0.38
C LYS A 57 -1.24 12.38 1.43
N PRO A 58 -0.29 12.43 2.39
CA PRO A 58 -0.06 11.33 3.34
C PRO A 58 -1.24 11.04 4.25
N LEU A 59 -2.07 12.05 4.55
CA LEU A 59 -3.28 11.88 5.36
C LEU A 59 -4.29 10.93 4.70
N VAL A 60 -4.42 10.99 3.37
CA VAL A 60 -5.32 10.12 2.60
C VAL A 60 -4.80 8.68 2.62
N ALA A 61 -3.51 8.49 2.36
CA ALA A 61 -2.85 7.19 2.45
C ALA A 61 -2.94 6.59 3.87
N LYS A 62 -2.75 7.41 4.91
CA LYS A 62 -2.92 7.05 6.33
C LYS A 62 -4.32 6.52 6.63
N ALA A 63 -5.35 7.23 6.17
CA ALA A 63 -6.74 6.81 6.35
C ALA A 63 -7.05 5.52 5.57
N ALA A 64 -6.69 5.46 4.29
CA ALA A 64 -7.01 4.34 3.41
C ALA A 64 -6.32 3.03 3.83
N GLY A 65 -5.03 3.10 4.21
CA GLY A 65 -4.28 1.93 4.68
C GLY A 65 -4.46 1.62 6.16
N ASN A 66 -5.22 2.45 6.89
CA ASN A 66 -5.37 2.40 8.35
C ASN A 66 -3.99 2.30 9.05
N TRP A 67 -3.06 3.16 8.64
CA TRP A 67 -1.72 3.24 9.20
C TRP A 67 -1.76 3.92 10.58
N ALA A 68 -0.86 3.49 11.48
CA ALA A 68 -0.81 4.02 12.84
C ALA A 68 -0.48 5.52 12.89
N SER A 69 0.31 6.02 11.95
CA SER A 69 0.72 7.42 11.84
C SER A 69 0.99 7.80 10.38
N MET A 70 1.07 9.11 10.09
CA MET A 70 1.56 9.60 8.79
C MET A 70 3.07 9.36 8.63
N GLN A 71 3.83 9.36 9.73
CA GLN A 71 5.25 9.01 9.72
C GLN A 71 5.49 7.58 9.18
N MET A 72 4.62 6.62 9.54
CA MET A 72 4.66 5.28 8.94
C MET A 72 4.36 5.26 7.44
N VAL A 73 3.60 6.23 6.93
CA VAL A 73 3.40 6.40 5.49
C VAL A 73 4.69 6.91 4.88
N ASP A 74 5.16 8.08 5.30
CA ASP A 74 6.35 8.73 4.73
C ASP A 74 7.63 7.87 4.82
N GLU A 75 7.89 7.24 5.96
CA GLU A 75 9.17 6.56 6.21
C GLU A 75 9.20 5.11 5.74
N VAL A 76 8.04 4.46 5.60
CA VAL A 76 7.99 3.02 5.35
C VAL A 76 7.30 2.69 4.03
N TYR A 77 6.21 3.37 3.67
CA TYR A 77 5.32 2.86 2.63
C TYR A 77 5.11 3.78 1.44
N GLY A 78 4.96 5.08 1.64
CA GLY A 78 4.76 6.11 0.62
C GLY A 78 6.09 6.77 0.29
N HIS A 79 6.91 6.07 -0.50
CA HIS A 79 8.10 6.73 -1.04
C HIS A 79 7.59 7.78 -2.04
N PRO A 80 8.00 9.06 -1.92
CA PRO A 80 7.61 10.07 -2.89
C PRO A 80 7.99 9.60 -4.29
N ASP A 81 7.13 9.88 -5.27
CA ASP A 81 7.45 9.60 -6.67
C ASP A 81 8.71 10.41 -7.06
N LEU A 82 9.84 9.72 -7.04
CA LEU A 82 11.16 10.25 -7.36
C LEU A 82 11.25 10.67 -8.83
N HIS A 83 10.29 10.27 -9.66
CA HIS A 83 10.19 10.63 -11.06
C HIS A 83 9.19 11.76 -11.33
N SER A 84 8.49 12.26 -10.31
CA SER A 84 7.54 13.35 -10.50
C SER A 84 8.25 14.63 -10.99
N PRO A 85 7.66 15.36 -11.94
CA PRO A 85 8.18 16.65 -12.40
C PRO A 85 8.34 17.64 -11.24
N GLU A 86 7.44 17.60 -10.26
CA GLU A 86 7.46 18.43 -9.06
C GLU A 86 8.67 18.09 -8.19
N PHE A 87 8.93 16.81 -7.93
CA PHE A 87 10.10 16.37 -7.17
C PHE A 87 11.40 16.75 -7.90
N THR A 88 11.46 16.51 -9.21
CA THR A 88 12.62 16.90 -10.04
C THR A 88 12.84 18.41 -10.02
N THR A 89 11.76 19.21 -10.05
CA THR A 89 11.83 20.68 -10.00
C THR A 89 12.30 21.16 -8.62
N ALA A 90 11.80 20.56 -7.55
CA ALA A 90 12.26 20.85 -6.19
C ALA A 90 13.75 20.51 -6.00
N LEU A 91 14.21 19.36 -6.51
CA LEU A 91 15.62 18.98 -6.48
C LEU A 91 16.48 20.02 -7.21
N LYS A 92 16.07 20.45 -8.41
CA LYS A 92 16.77 21.50 -9.17
C LYS A 92 16.77 22.84 -8.47
N SER A 93 15.69 23.21 -7.77
CA SER A 93 15.64 24.47 -7.02
C SER A 93 16.56 24.48 -5.80
N VAL A 94 16.82 23.33 -5.17
CA VAL A 94 17.62 23.22 -3.95
C VAL A 94 19.09 22.93 -4.26
N TRP A 95 19.36 22.13 -5.30
CA TRP A 95 20.69 21.59 -5.62
C TRP A 95 21.12 21.75 -7.08
N GLY A 96 20.28 22.32 -7.95
CA GLY A 96 20.70 22.74 -9.27
C GLY A 96 21.41 24.09 -9.14
N GLU A 97 22.65 24.18 -9.63
CA GLU A 97 23.35 25.45 -9.78
C GLU A 97 22.56 26.44 -10.65
#